data_AF-A0A973KKL7-F1
#
_entry.id   AF-A0A973KKL7-F1
#
_cell.length_a   1.000
_cell.length_b   1.000
_cell.length_c   1.000
_cell.angle_alpha   90.00
_cell.angle_beta   90.00
_cell.angle_gamma   90.00
#
_symmetry.space_group_name_H-M   'P 1'
#
loop_
_entity.id
_entity.type
_entity.pdbx_description
1 polymer ?
#
loop_
_entity_poly.entity_id
_entity_poly.type
_entity_poly.pdbx_seq_one_letter_code
_entity_poly.pdbx_strand_id
1 'polypeptide(L)' 'MSSEPDCIHHLDICPTCHGLRVTRLDRLEGVTSVIIDAGPLSFSGPAEVYIGPIVEGCPLEEAP' A
#
# COMPACT_ATOMS: atom_id res chain seq x y z
N MET A 1 4.19 19.59 13.69
CA MET A 1 5.01 18.82 12.74
C MET A 1 4.63 17.38 12.98
N SER A 2 3.80 16.80 12.12
CA SER A 2 3.47 15.38 12.25
C SER A 2 4.72 14.55 11.94
N SER A 3 5.00 13.58 12.80
CA SER A 3 6.15 12.69 12.75
C SER A 3 5.81 11.43 11.94
N GLU A 4 5.21 11.61 10.77
CA GLU A 4 4.83 10.46 9.94
C GLU A 4 6.07 9.89 9.23
N PRO A 5 6.18 8.57 9.11
CA PRO A 5 7.35 7.93 8.51
C PRO A 5 7.38 8.12 6.99
N ASP A 6 8.57 8.29 6.42
CA ASP A 6 8.75 8.42 4.96
C ASP A 6 8.46 7.10 4.21
N CYS A 7 8.49 5.97 4.92
CA CYS A 7 8.12 4.67 4.38
C CYS A 7 7.47 3.77 5.45
N ILE A 8 6.58 2.88 5.02
CA ILE A 8 5.98 1.83 5.84
C ILE A 8 6.23 0.46 5.22
N HIS A 9 6.23 -0.59 6.06
CA HIS A 9 6.30 -1.97 5.61
C HIS A 9 4.93 -2.63 5.81
N HIS A 10 4.28 -2.97 4.70
CA HIS A 10 3.00 -3.66 4.70
C HIS A 10 3.22 -5.17 4.73
N LEU A 11 2.69 -5.84 5.75
CA LEU A 11 2.72 -7.29 5.90
C LEU A 11 1.38 -7.88 5.44
N ASP A 12 1.45 -8.84 4.53
CA ASP A 12 0.29 -9.49 3.92
C ASP A 12 0.52 -11.01 3.76
N ILE A 13 -0.55 -11.77 3.55
CA ILE A 13 -0.53 -13.21 3.28
C ILE A 13 -0.72 -13.42 1.78
N CYS A 14 0.22 -14.09 1.12
CA CYS A 14 0.06 -14.44 -0.29
C CYS A 14 -1.14 -15.38 -0.48
N PRO A 15 -2.12 -15.05 -1.33
CA PRO A 15 -3.33 -15.86 -1.50
C PRO A 15 -3.06 -17.22 -2.19
N THR A 16 -1.93 -17.36 -2.90
CA THR A 16 -1.58 -18.59 -3.63
C THR A 16 -0.93 -19.63 -2.71
N CYS A 17 0.09 -19.21 -1.96
CA CYS A 17 0.95 -20.11 -1.19
C CYS A 17 0.88 -19.92 0.32
N HIS A 18 0.05 -19.00 0.81
CA HIS A 18 -0.12 -18.66 2.23
C HIS A 18 1.18 -18.23 2.93
N GLY A 19 2.22 -17.91 2.17
CA GLY A 19 3.46 -17.35 2.69
C GLY A 19 3.29 -15.90 3.13
N LEU A 20 4.07 -15.49 4.13
CA LEU A 20 4.14 -14.09 4.55
C LEU A 20 4.92 -13.27 3.53
N ARG A 21 4.38 -12.11 3.17
CA ARG A 21 5.00 -11.15 2.25
C ARG A 21 5.09 -9.79 2.91
N VAL A 22 6.27 -9.18 2.82
CA VAL A 22 6.49 -7.79 3.26
C VAL A 22 6.70 -6.92 2.02
N THR A 23 5.90 -5.86 1.88
CA THR A 23 6.01 -4.88 0.80
C THR A 23 6.36 -3.53 1.40
N ARG A 24 7.44 -2.90 0.93
CA ARG A 24 7.76 -1.53 1.29
C ARG A 24 6.86 -0.57 0.51
N LEU A 25 6.23 0.36 1.20
CA LEU A 25 5.44 1.44 0.63
C LEU A 25 6.11 2.76 1.00
N ASP A 26 6.33 3.62 0.02
CA ASP A 26 6.94 4.93 0.23
C ASP A 26 5.84 6.00 0.25
N ARG A 27 6.01 7.01 1.11
CA ARG A 27 5.07 8.14 1.22
C ARG A 27 5.12 8.95 -0.06
N LEU A 28 3.94 9.26 -0.61
CA LEU A 28 3.84 10.16 -1.75
C LEU A 28 3.82 11.61 -1.26
N GLU A 29 4.96 12.28 -1.37
CA GLU A 29 5.08 13.69 -0.98
C GLU A 29 4.18 14.61 -1.81
N GLY A 30 3.67 15.66 -1.16
CA GLY A 30 2.84 16.68 -1.81
C GLY A 30 1.35 16.31 -1.92
N VAL A 31 0.96 15.06 -1.66
CA VAL A 31 -0.45 14.69 -1.55
C VAL A 31 -0.98 15.04 -0.16
N THR A 32 -1.97 15.92 -0.13
CA THR A 32 -2.57 16.44 1.12
C THR A 32 -4.06 16.16 1.22
N SER A 33 -4.69 15.74 0.12
CA SER A 33 -6.09 15.31 0.10
C SER A 33 -6.30 14.25 -0.99
N VAL A 34 -7.28 13.37 -0.76
CA VAL A 34 -7.73 12.39 -1.73
C VAL A 34 -9.24 12.49 -1.91
N ILE A 35 -9.70 12.13 -3.10
CA ILE A 35 -11.12 11.97 -3.42
C ILE A 35 -11.31 10.50 -3.76
N ILE A 36 -12.19 9.84 -3.01
CA ILE A 36 -12.56 8.44 -3.23
C ILE A 36 -13.99 8.43 -3.74
N ASP A 37 -14.16 8.11 -5.02
CA ASP A 37 -15.46 7.95 -5.66
C ASP A 37 -15.90 6.48 -5.58
N ALA A 38 -16.90 6.20 -4.74
CA ALA A 38 -17.46 4.88 -4.50
C ALA A 38 -18.92 4.81 -4.97
N GLY A 39 -19.16 5.12 -6.26
CA GLY A 39 -20.51 5.12 -6.85
C GLY A 39 -21.33 6.34 -6.40
N PRO A 40 -22.47 6.17 -5.70
CA PRO A 40 -23.31 7.30 -5.26
C PRO A 40 -22.69 8.11 -4.11
N LEU A 41 -21.57 7.66 -3.55
CA LEU A 41 -20.86 8.33 -2.45
C LEU A 41 -19.49 8.79 -2.94
N SER A 42 -19.14 10.03 -2.61
CA SER A 42 -17.80 10.60 -2.80
C SER A 42 -17.29 11.11 -1.46
N PHE A 43 -16.08 10.68 -1.09
CA PHE A 43 -15.42 11.09 0.14
C PHE A 43 -14.18 11.91 -0.20
N SER A 44 -14.14 13.15 0.29
CA SER A 44 -12.98 14.02 0.19
C SER A 44 -12.45 14.34 1.58
N GLY A 45 -11.15 14.19 1.79
CA GLY A 45 -10.55 14.51 3.08
C GLY A 45 -9.02 14.54 3.04
N PRO A 46 -8.39 15.07 4.10
CA PRO A 46 -6.96 14.96 4.26
C PRO A 46 -6.56 13.49 4.37
N ALA A 47 -5.53 13.10 3.63
CA ALA A 47 -5.04 11.72 3.66
C ALA A 47 -3.54 11.68 3.41
N GLU A 48 -2.92 10.67 4.02
CA GLU A 48 -1.57 10.26 3.68
C GLU A 48 -1.64 9.10 2.69
N VAL A 49 -0.84 9.18 1.63
CA VAL A 49 -0.81 8.15 0.61
C VAL A 49 0.56 7.51 0.60
N TYR A 50 0.59 6.18 0.72
CA TYR A 50 1.79 5.37 0.60
C TYR A 50 1.62 4.46 -0.62
N ILE A 51 2.59 4.43 -1.51
CA ILE A 51 2.56 3.65 -2.75
C ILE A 51 3.75 2.71 -2.78
N GLY A 52 3.52 1.47 -3.21
CA GLY A 52 4.55 0.47 -3.44
C GLY A 52 4.33 -0.27 -4.75
N PRO A 53 5.20 -1.25 -5.07
CA PRO A 53 5.07 -2.03 -6.29
C PRO A 53 3.78 -2.86 -6.28
N ILE A 54 3.21 -3.07 -7.47
CA ILE A 54 2.21 -4.11 -7.67
C ILE A 54 2.92 -5.45 -7.52
N VAL A 55 2.57 -6.21 -6.48
CA VAL A 55 3.19 -7.51 -6.27
C VAL A 55 2.40 -8.59 -7.00
N GLU A 56 2.86 -8.92 -8.20
CA GLU A 56 2.39 -10.06 -8.98
C GLU A 56 3.27 -11.29 -8.66
N GLY A 57 2.66 -12.43 -8.31
CA GLY A 57 3.37 -13.70 -8.08
C GLY A 57 3.47 -14.15 -6.62
N CYS A 58 3.62 -15.47 -6.42
CA CYS A 58 3.88 -16.05 -5.10
C CYS A 58 5.39 -16.05 -4.79
N PRO A 59 5.83 -15.67 -3.58
CA PRO A 59 7.25 -15.71 -3.20
C PRO A 59 7.90 -17.10 -3.25
N LEU A 60 7.10 -18.18 -3.27
CA LEU A 60 7.58 -19.56 -3.42
C LEU A 60 7.71 -20.01 -4.88
N GLU A 61 7.30 -19.21 -5.87
CA GLU A 61 7.57 -19.54 -7.29
C GLU A 61 9.07 -19.44 -7.63
N GLU A 62 9.87 -18.78 -6.79
CA GLU A 62 11.32 -18.64 -6.95
C GLU A 62 12.14 -19.63 -6.10
N ALA A 63 11.64 -20.84 -5.87
CA ALA A 63 12.46 -21.94 -5.34
C ALA A 63 12.82 -22.92 -6.49
N PRO A 64 14.05 -22.86 -7.05
CA PRO A 64 14.56 -23.89 -7.96
C PRO A 64 14.79 -25.25 -7.26
#